data_AF-A0A4R6ENU5-F1
#
_entry.id   AF-A0A4R6ENU5-F1
#
_cell.length_a   1.000
_cell.length_b   1.000
_cell.length_c   1.000
_cell.angle_alpha   90.00
_cell.angle_beta   90.00
_cell.angle_gamma   90.00
#
_symmetry.space_group_name_H-M   'P 1'
#
loop_
_entity.id
_entity.type
_entity.pdbx_description
1 polymer ?
#
loop_
_entity_poly.entity_id
_entity_poly.type
_entity_poly.pdbx_seq_one_letter_code
_entity_poly.pdbx_strand_id
1 'polypeptide(L)'
;MASFYVCKLLKKPGIAVAATIVHGNVEIRPVQKQDMDELAMLKSSIESTKLEAELEIEIACRIAVIVQAETPDDADILADQYFVEVLDLLTVEYTMSHLAVAQCGYVKNLDTGEYQVITKHQFAPAMLFIRSPHSMPQINSTQLLAYRSGDLLDRYKRSIHWSRNARWEKSMHLSLLYRWFAVEALFKLNENDDVTSPLMQFLGFPGNAYSKYISRDLLKQLSKDTSYSKWKKQMKVVVDKIRDFRNASVHSGFRSIDCTPDDLRLCGRLMSVGLSRCQGAVQTGILNGLKTVPEFKEYAGLIFENRPNVEGDTIGTIVHILDHDHLKHAQTTYF
;
A
#
# COMPACT_ATOMS: atom_id res chain seq x y z
N MET A 1 -0.69 -23.28 -25.98
CA MET A 1 -0.49 -22.82 -24.60
C MET A 1 -0.48 -24.03 -23.69
N ALA A 2 0.53 -24.15 -22.85
CA ALA A 2 0.65 -25.17 -21.80
C ALA A 2 0.32 -24.54 -20.44
N SER A 3 -0.02 -25.37 -19.46
CA SER A 3 -0.25 -24.92 -18.08
C SER A 3 1.04 -25.02 -17.27
N PHE A 4 1.48 -23.90 -16.69
CA PHE A 4 2.71 -23.82 -15.91
C PHE A 4 2.42 -23.46 -14.46
N TYR A 5 2.98 -24.22 -13.53
CA TYR A 5 3.04 -23.87 -12.11
C TYR A 5 4.35 -23.15 -11.83
N VAL A 6 4.28 -21.86 -11.51
CA VAL A 6 5.45 -21.05 -11.18
C VAL A 6 5.51 -20.88 -9.67
N CYS A 7 6.66 -21.19 -9.07
CA CYS A 7 6.88 -21.06 -7.63
C CYS A 7 8.20 -20.34 -7.37
N LYS A 8 8.14 -19.18 -6.70
CA LYS A 8 9.31 -18.40 -6.27
C LYS A 8 9.39 -18.34 -4.74
N LEU A 9 10.58 -18.06 -4.22
CA LEU A 9 10.73 -17.72 -2.80
C LEU A 9 10.33 -16.26 -2.58
N LEU A 10 9.79 -15.93 -1.41
CA LEU A 10 9.75 -14.55 -0.94
C LEU A 10 11.13 -14.19 -0.37
N LYS A 11 11.68 -13.04 -0.77
CA LYS A 11 12.95 -12.53 -0.23
C LYS A 11 12.85 -12.37 1.28
N LYS A 12 13.96 -12.44 2.01
CA LYS A 12 13.98 -11.85 3.35
C LYS A 12 13.85 -10.32 3.25
N PRO A 13 12.79 -9.70 3.79
CA PRO A 13 11.76 -10.23 4.69
C PRO A 13 10.44 -10.64 4.07
N GLY A 14 10.26 -11.94 3.98
CA GLY A 14 8.96 -12.51 3.75
C GLY A 14 8.14 -12.34 5.02
N ILE A 15 6.83 -12.33 4.82
CA ILE A 15 5.94 -12.88 5.83
C ILE A 15 6.30 -14.36 6.05
N ALA A 16 6.19 -14.83 7.29
CA ALA A 16 6.22 -16.23 7.65
C ALA A 16 4.79 -16.66 8.00
N VAL A 17 4.18 -17.51 7.16
CA VAL A 17 2.83 -18.04 7.39
C VAL A 17 2.88 -19.41 8.06
N ALA A 18 1.90 -19.72 8.92
CA ALA A 18 1.81 -21.02 9.59
C ALA A 18 1.08 -22.10 8.76
N ALA A 19 0.35 -21.69 7.73
CA ALA A 19 -0.42 -22.54 6.84
C ALA A 19 -0.45 -21.92 5.43
N THR A 20 -0.84 -22.69 4.40
CA THR A 20 -1.04 -22.13 3.06
C THR A 20 -2.17 -21.12 3.08
N ILE A 21 -1.94 -19.92 2.54
CA ILE A 21 -2.94 -18.87 2.37
C ILE A 21 -3.13 -18.63 0.87
N VAL A 22 -4.37 -18.66 0.38
CA VAL A 22 -4.70 -18.48 -1.04
C VAL A 22 -5.33 -17.10 -1.26
N HIS A 23 -4.72 -16.29 -2.12
CA HIS A 23 -5.14 -14.95 -2.50
C HIS A 23 -5.55 -14.96 -3.99
N GLY A 24 -6.82 -15.23 -4.27
CA GLY A 24 -7.30 -15.36 -5.65
C GLY A 24 -6.78 -16.64 -6.31
N ASN A 25 -5.90 -16.49 -7.31
CA ASN A 25 -5.19 -17.57 -8.00
C ASN A 25 -3.75 -17.79 -7.49
N VAL A 26 -3.25 -16.94 -6.59
CA VAL A 26 -1.90 -17.03 -6.01
C VAL A 26 -1.98 -17.70 -4.64
N GLU A 27 -1.05 -18.61 -4.33
CA GLU A 27 -0.87 -19.18 -3.00
C GLU A 27 0.44 -18.70 -2.35
N ILE A 28 0.41 -18.51 -1.02
CA ILE A 28 1.59 -18.33 -0.19
C ILE A 28 1.70 -19.55 0.74
N ARG A 29 2.74 -20.36 0.54
CA ARG A 29 2.95 -21.64 1.23
C ARG A 29 4.04 -21.53 2.31
N PRO A 30 3.86 -22.17 3.48
CA PRO A 30 4.93 -22.38 4.46
C PRO A 30 5.96 -23.38 3.94
N VAL A 31 7.15 -23.34 4.52
CA VAL A 31 8.28 -24.25 4.21
C VAL A 31 7.93 -25.73 4.37
N GLN A 32 7.01 -26.05 5.28
CA GLN A 32 6.68 -27.41 5.75
C GLN A 32 5.89 -28.27 4.75
N LYS A 33 5.59 -27.76 3.54
CA LYS A 33 4.74 -28.42 2.52
C LYS A 33 5.45 -28.70 1.20
N GLN A 34 6.77 -28.88 1.23
CA GLN A 34 7.55 -29.12 0.02
C GLN A 34 7.86 -30.59 -0.21
N ASP A 35 7.86 -30.98 -1.48
CA ASP A 35 8.44 -32.24 -1.93
C ASP A 35 9.97 -32.11 -2.10
N MET A 36 10.67 -33.24 -2.09
CA MET A 36 12.13 -33.31 -2.23
C MET A 36 12.61 -32.74 -3.57
N ASP A 37 11.85 -32.97 -4.64
CA ASP A 37 12.15 -32.43 -5.98
C ASP A 37 11.97 -30.91 -6.04
N GLU A 38 10.91 -30.36 -5.42
CA GLU A 38 10.73 -28.91 -5.30
C GLU A 38 11.90 -28.26 -4.54
N LEU A 39 12.35 -28.91 -3.45
CA LEU A 39 13.46 -28.43 -2.63
C LEU A 39 14.79 -28.47 -3.41
N ALA A 40 15.02 -29.50 -4.22
CA ALA A 40 16.20 -29.61 -5.08
C ALA A 40 16.23 -28.50 -6.14
N MET A 41 15.10 -28.24 -6.81
CA MET A 41 14.99 -27.17 -7.81
C MET A 41 15.19 -25.78 -7.20
N LEU A 42 14.67 -25.54 -6.00
CA LEU A 42 14.91 -24.29 -5.28
C LEU A 42 16.37 -24.10 -4.87
N LYS A 43 17.05 -25.15 -4.38
CA LYS A 43 18.48 -25.09 -4.08
C LYS A 43 19.30 -24.77 -5.33
N SER A 44 19.06 -25.47 -6.44
CA SER A 44 19.70 -25.21 -7.73
C SER A 44 19.42 -23.78 -8.25
N SER A 45 18.22 -23.24 -8.00
CA SER A 45 17.91 -21.83 -8.32
C SER A 45 18.69 -20.85 -7.45
N ILE A 46 18.80 -21.07 -6.15
CA ILE A 46 19.60 -20.21 -5.25
C ILE A 46 21.09 -20.26 -5.65
N GLU A 47 21.64 -21.44 -5.91
CA GLU A 47 23.03 -21.63 -6.35
C GLU A 47 23.33 -20.95 -7.70
N SER A 48 22.42 -21.08 -8.67
CA SER A 48 22.57 -20.43 -9.98
C SER A 48 22.39 -18.90 -9.92
N THR A 49 21.62 -18.39 -8.95
CA THR A 49 21.42 -16.95 -8.74
C THR A 49 22.40 -16.32 -7.75
N LYS A 50 23.14 -17.12 -6.95
CA LYS A 50 24.07 -16.65 -5.89
C LYS A 50 23.38 -15.86 -4.77
N LEU A 51 22.17 -16.30 -4.41
CA LEU A 51 21.31 -15.66 -3.40
C LEU A 51 21.37 -16.32 -2.02
N GLU A 52 22.34 -17.21 -1.76
CA GLU A 52 22.46 -18.01 -0.52
C GLU A 52 22.47 -17.14 0.74
N ALA A 53 23.14 -15.98 0.68
CA ALA A 53 23.25 -15.05 1.80
C ALA A 53 21.98 -14.18 2.02
N GLU A 54 21.09 -14.07 1.03
CA GLU A 54 19.84 -13.31 1.12
C GLU A 54 18.63 -14.19 1.53
N LEU A 55 18.78 -15.51 1.50
CA LEU A 55 17.67 -16.47 1.58
C LEU A 55 17.97 -17.65 2.51
N GLU A 56 17.33 -17.68 3.68
CA GLU A 56 17.16 -18.94 4.40
C GLU A 56 15.96 -19.69 3.80
N ILE A 57 16.26 -20.63 2.92
CA ILE A 57 15.29 -21.56 2.33
C ILE A 57 14.48 -22.34 3.41
N GLU A 58 15.02 -22.45 4.62
CA GLU A 58 14.38 -23.08 5.78
C GLU A 58 13.26 -22.24 6.43
N ILE A 59 13.13 -20.94 6.09
CA ILE A 59 12.15 -20.02 6.71
C ILE A 59 11.34 -19.22 5.66
N ALA A 60 11.92 -18.88 4.51
CA ALA A 60 11.27 -18.07 3.48
C ALA A 60 9.93 -18.67 3.01
N CYS A 61 8.83 -17.91 2.98
CA CYS A 61 7.60 -18.44 2.38
C CYS A 61 7.73 -18.57 0.86
N ARG A 62 7.03 -19.54 0.27
CA ARG A 62 6.95 -19.73 -1.18
C ARG A 62 5.72 -19.00 -1.69
N ILE A 63 5.83 -18.28 -2.81
CA ILE A 63 4.69 -17.72 -3.53
C ILE A 63 4.55 -18.45 -4.85
N ALA A 64 3.35 -18.90 -5.18
CA ALA A 64 3.12 -19.70 -6.38
C ALA A 64 1.77 -19.43 -7.05
N VAL A 65 1.71 -19.68 -8.36
CA VAL A 65 0.54 -19.44 -9.21
C VAL A 65 0.56 -20.42 -10.39
N ILE A 66 -0.62 -20.78 -10.89
CA ILE A 66 -0.75 -21.50 -12.16
C ILE A 66 -1.13 -20.50 -13.24
N VAL A 67 -0.37 -20.49 -14.34
CA VAL A 67 -0.58 -19.61 -15.50
C VAL A 67 -0.58 -20.41 -16.80
N GLN A 68 -1.27 -19.92 -17.82
CA GLN A 68 -1.21 -20.48 -19.17
C GLN A 68 -0.30 -19.62 -20.04
N ALA A 69 0.69 -20.23 -20.68
CA ALA A 69 1.68 -19.53 -21.49
C ALA A 69 2.13 -20.38 -22.70
N GLU A 70 2.94 -19.81 -23.58
CA GLU A 70 3.59 -20.55 -24.67
C GLU A 70 4.96 -21.10 -24.25
N THR A 71 5.75 -20.32 -23.49
CA THR A 71 7.05 -20.75 -22.96
C THR A 71 7.12 -20.64 -21.43
N PRO A 72 8.07 -21.36 -20.79
CA PRO A 72 8.35 -21.20 -19.35
C PRO A 72 8.81 -19.79 -18.96
N ASP A 73 9.52 -19.09 -19.85
CA ASP A 73 9.96 -17.70 -19.63
C ASP A 73 8.77 -16.72 -19.65
N ASP A 74 7.79 -16.93 -20.54
CA ASP A 74 6.54 -16.14 -20.54
C ASP A 74 5.70 -16.44 -19.29
N ALA A 75 5.67 -17.70 -18.84
CA ALA A 75 5.00 -18.09 -17.60
C ALA A 75 5.62 -17.39 -16.38
N ASP A 76 6.95 -17.28 -16.32
CA ASP A 76 7.67 -16.55 -15.26
C ASP A 76 7.27 -15.06 -15.21
N ILE A 77 7.25 -14.40 -16.36
CA ILE A 77 6.87 -12.98 -16.49
C ILE A 77 5.39 -12.77 -16.11
N LEU A 78 4.49 -13.65 -16.54
CA LEU A 78 3.07 -13.59 -16.18
C LEU A 78 2.86 -13.83 -14.69
N ALA A 79 3.58 -14.79 -14.09
CA ALA A 79 3.50 -15.08 -12.66
C ALA A 79 3.92 -13.88 -11.80
N ASP A 80 4.99 -13.17 -12.18
CA ASP A 80 5.41 -11.96 -11.47
C ASP A 80 4.34 -10.85 -11.45
N GLN A 81 3.49 -10.74 -12.49
CA GLN A 81 2.36 -9.79 -12.48
C GLN A 81 1.33 -10.15 -11.40
N TYR A 82 0.94 -11.42 -11.29
CA TYR A 82 0.03 -11.91 -10.25
C TYR A 82 0.65 -11.78 -8.84
N PHE A 83 1.95 -12.07 -8.71
CA PHE A 83 2.67 -11.93 -7.45
C PHE A 83 2.75 -10.48 -6.99
N VAL A 84 3.07 -9.53 -7.88
CA VAL A 84 3.11 -8.10 -7.55
C VAL A 84 1.74 -7.61 -7.06
N GLU A 85 0.64 -7.99 -7.73
CA GLU A 85 -0.71 -7.60 -7.31
C GLU A 85 -1.03 -8.06 -5.88
N VAL A 86 -0.77 -9.34 -5.57
CA VAL A 86 -1.06 -9.90 -4.24
C VAL A 86 -0.15 -9.32 -3.16
N LEU A 87 1.15 -9.13 -3.46
CA LEU A 87 2.09 -8.52 -2.53
C LEU A 87 1.79 -7.03 -2.29
N ASP A 88 1.30 -6.30 -3.28
CA ASP A 88 0.81 -4.93 -3.14
C ASP A 88 -0.37 -4.88 -2.16
N LEU A 89 -1.42 -5.69 -2.36
CA LEU A 89 -2.57 -5.75 -1.45
C LEU A 89 -2.15 -6.10 -0.01
N LEU A 90 -1.29 -7.13 0.15
CA LEU A 90 -0.74 -7.54 1.45
C LEU A 90 0.10 -6.45 2.14
N THR A 91 0.64 -5.47 1.39
CA THR A 91 1.45 -4.35 1.95
C THR A 91 0.63 -3.36 2.78
N VAL A 92 -0.71 -3.41 2.70
CA VAL A 92 -1.62 -2.69 3.59
C VAL A 92 -1.75 -3.41 4.94
N GLU A 93 -1.97 -4.72 4.92
CA GLU A 93 -2.11 -5.55 6.13
C GLU A 93 -0.78 -5.72 6.89
N TYR A 94 0.31 -5.90 6.16
CA TYR A 94 1.66 -6.08 6.72
C TYR A 94 2.51 -4.84 6.47
N THR A 95 2.08 -3.70 7.01
CA THR A 95 2.62 -2.36 6.74
C THR A 95 4.11 -2.20 7.07
N MET A 96 4.68 -3.11 7.86
CA MET A 96 6.09 -3.16 8.30
C MET A 96 6.91 -4.28 7.61
N SER A 97 6.32 -5.06 6.70
CA SER A 97 7.00 -6.15 5.97
C SER A 97 7.39 -5.72 4.56
N HIS A 98 8.53 -6.21 4.05
CA HIS A 98 8.95 -5.97 2.66
C HIS A 98 8.59 -7.16 1.77
N LEU A 99 7.31 -7.19 1.40
CA LEU A 99 6.67 -8.19 0.55
C LEU A 99 7.21 -8.15 -0.88
N ALA A 100 8.32 -8.85 -1.13
CA ALA A 100 8.94 -8.96 -2.45
C ALA A 100 9.30 -10.40 -2.78
N VAL A 101 9.18 -10.73 -4.06
CA VAL A 101 9.60 -12.01 -4.62
C VAL A 101 11.12 -12.03 -4.75
N ALA A 102 11.75 -13.11 -4.30
CA ALA A 102 13.12 -13.42 -4.67
C ALA A 102 13.10 -13.92 -6.11
N GLN A 103 14.00 -13.41 -6.96
CA GLN A 103 14.10 -13.85 -8.36
C GLN A 103 14.85 -15.18 -8.47
N CYS A 104 14.40 -16.15 -7.67
CA CYS A 104 14.82 -17.54 -7.63
C CYS A 104 13.58 -18.40 -7.32
N GLY A 105 13.48 -19.53 -7.98
CA GLY A 105 12.29 -20.33 -8.07
C GLY A 105 12.40 -21.39 -9.17
N TYR A 106 11.27 -22.03 -9.45
CA TYR A 106 11.14 -22.94 -10.57
C TYR A 106 9.81 -22.74 -11.28
N VAL A 107 9.81 -23.10 -12.56
CA VAL A 107 8.62 -23.27 -13.39
C VAL A 107 8.45 -24.76 -13.63
N LYS A 108 7.30 -25.32 -13.29
CA LYS A 108 6.92 -26.70 -13.61
C LYS A 108 5.89 -26.70 -14.72
N ASN A 109 6.18 -27.38 -15.83
CA ASN A 109 5.17 -27.67 -16.85
C ASN A 109 4.21 -28.74 -16.28
N LEU A 110 2.92 -28.44 -16.21
CA LEU A 110 1.91 -29.35 -15.67
C LEU A 110 1.49 -30.43 -16.69
N ASP A 111 1.73 -30.19 -17.97
CA ASP A 111 1.39 -31.12 -19.06
C ASP A 111 2.50 -32.18 -19.27
N THR A 112 3.78 -31.81 -19.06
CA THR A 112 4.93 -32.74 -19.15
C THR A 112 5.48 -33.20 -17.79
N GLY A 113 5.20 -32.47 -16.71
CA GLY A 113 5.75 -32.69 -15.38
C GLY A 113 7.17 -32.15 -15.17
N GLU A 114 7.82 -31.62 -16.21
CA GLU A 114 9.21 -31.17 -16.19
C GLU A 114 9.40 -29.86 -15.41
N TYR A 115 10.58 -29.71 -14.79
CA TYR A 115 10.97 -28.53 -14.01
C TYR A 115 12.07 -27.74 -14.73
N GLN A 116 11.92 -26.42 -14.74
CA GLN A 116 12.94 -25.46 -15.17
C GLN A 116 13.28 -24.49 -14.03
N VAL A 117 14.58 -24.24 -13.84
CA VAL A 117 15.11 -23.36 -12.80
C VAL A 117 15.12 -21.89 -13.26
N ILE A 118 14.74 -20.97 -12.38
CA ILE A 118 14.77 -19.52 -12.62
C ILE A 118 16.15 -18.98 -12.22
N THR A 119 16.80 -18.21 -13.11
CA THR A 119 18.23 -17.84 -13.01
C THR A 119 18.54 -16.34 -13.14
N LYS A 120 17.54 -15.48 -13.37
CA LYS A 120 17.72 -14.03 -13.64
C LYS A 120 17.60 -13.22 -12.35
N HIS A 121 18.38 -12.14 -12.21
CA HIS A 121 18.58 -11.47 -10.91
C HIS A 121 18.16 -9.99 -10.96
N GLN A 122 17.28 -9.55 -10.02
CA GLN A 122 16.98 -8.13 -9.76
C GLN A 122 16.90 -7.85 -8.24
N PHE A 123 17.17 -6.60 -7.81
CA PHE A 123 17.52 -6.18 -6.44
C PHE A 123 16.32 -5.91 -5.49
N ALA A 124 16.43 -6.24 -4.18
CA ALA A 124 15.55 -5.78 -3.06
C ALA A 124 15.98 -6.33 -1.63
N PRO A 125 15.78 -5.62 -0.48
CA PRO A 125 16.17 -5.97 0.94
C PRO A 125 14.98 -6.05 1.96
N ALA A 126 15.04 -5.90 3.32
CA ALA A 126 15.75 -6.58 4.46
C ALA A 126 14.84 -6.53 5.78
N MET A 127 15.04 -7.38 6.83
CA MET A 127 13.97 -7.87 7.78
C MET A 127 13.72 -7.29 9.20
N LEU A 128 12.46 -7.46 9.69
CA LEU A 128 12.04 -7.61 11.11
C LEU A 128 11.02 -8.77 11.31
N PHE A 129 10.88 -9.35 12.52
CA PHE A 129 10.14 -10.60 12.81
C PHE A 129 8.77 -10.43 13.54
N ILE A 130 7.84 -11.39 13.36
CA ILE A 130 6.56 -11.50 14.12
C ILE A 130 6.23 -12.97 14.44
N ARG A 131 5.64 -13.24 15.62
CA ARG A 131 5.05 -14.53 16.03
C ARG A 131 3.62 -14.30 16.52
N SER A 132 2.63 -15.05 16.04
CA SER A 132 1.27 -15.07 16.61
C SER A 132 0.89 -16.49 17.02
N PRO A 133 0.61 -16.78 18.31
CA PRO A 133 0.44 -18.15 18.78
C PRO A 133 -0.93 -18.80 18.50
N HIS A 134 -1.93 -18.08 17.94
CA HIS A 134 -3.32 -18.57 17.83
C HIS A 134 -4.07 -18.19 16.53
N SER A 135 -3.40 -18.12 15.38
CA SER A 135 -4.09 -17.86 14.11
C SER A 135 -4.68 -19.13 13.48
N MET A 136 -6.00 -19.33 13.57
CA MET A 136 -6.71 -19.99 12.46
C MET A 136 -6.63 -19.08 11.21
N PRO A 137 -6.53 -19.63 9.99
CA PRO A 137 -6.54 -18.85 8.76
C PRO A 137 -7.96 -18.31 8.50
N GLN A 138 -8.29 -17.18 9.12
CA GLN A 138 -9.47 -16.39 8.73
C GLN A 138 -9.21 -15.74 7.38
N ILE A 139 -10.25 -15.65 6.54
CA ILE A 139 -10.15 -14.96 5.25
C ILE A 139 -9.85 -13.49 5.53
N ASN A 140 -8.66 -13.03 5.14
CA ASN A 140 -8.20 -11.67 5.40
C ASN A 140 -8.73 -10.68 4.34
N SER A 141 -8.52 -9.38 4.59
CA SER A 141 -9.06 -8.33 3.71
C SER A 141 -8.44 -8.39 2.31
N THR A 142 -7.16 -8.74 2.19
CA THR A 142 -6.49 -8.95 0.90
C THR A 142 -7.09 -10.11 0.11
N GLN A 143 -7.35 -11.26 0.76
CA GLN A 143 -8.00 -12.41 0.11
C GLN A 143 -9.38 -12.01 -0.43
N LEU A 144 -10.18 -11.28 0.35
CA LEU A 144 -11.49 -10.81 -0.10
C LEU A 144 -11.39 -9.85 -1.31
N LEU A 145 -10.39 -8.96 -1.34
CA LEU A 145 -10.18 -8.01 -2.45
C LEU A 145 -9.75 -8.71 -3.74
N ALA A 146 -8.97 -9.79 -3.65
CA ALA A 146 -8.57 -10.60 -4.82
C ALA A 146 -9.77 -11.27 -5.53
N TYR A 147 -10.90 -11.45 -4.83
CA TYR A 147 -12.17 -11.94 -5.38
C TYR A 147 -13.17 -10.81 -5.74
N ARG A 148 -12.72 -9.56 -5.85
CA ARG A 148 -13.54 -8.40 -6.26
C ARG A 148 -13.11 -7.89 -7.64
N SER A 149 -13.95 -7.08 -8.27
CA SER A 149 -13.68 -6.44 -9.55
C SER A 149 -14.46 -5.11 -9.69
N GLY A 150 -13.92 -4.18 -10.47
CA GLY A 150 -14.51 -2.86 -10.75
C GLY A 150 -13.48 -1.73 -10.75
N ASP A 151 -13.83 -0.61 -11.38
CA ASP A 151 -12.99 0.60 -11.51
C ASP A 151 -12.40 1.06 -10.16
N LEU A 152 -13.18 0.99 -9.08
CA LEU A 152 -12.72 1.37 -7.74
C LEU A 152 -11.59 0.46 -7.23
N LEU A 153 -11.62 -0.83 -7.54
CA LEU A 153 -10.53 -1.76 -7.21
C LEU A 153 -9.29 -1.50 -8.06
N ASP A 154 -9.45 -1.26 -9.36
CA ASP A 154 -8.31 -0.97 -10.25
C ASP A 154 -7.64 0.37 -9.92
N ARG A 155 -8.41 1.33 -9.41
CA ARG A 155 -7.92 2.58 -8.81
C ARG A 155 -7.21 2.36 -7.48
N TYR A 156 -7.77 1.50 -6.62
CA TYR A 156 -7.16 1.11 -5.35
C TYR A 156 -5.81 0.42 -5.56
N LYS A 157 -5.72 -0.55 -6.49
CA LYS A 157 -4.46 -1.19 -6.91
C LYS A 157 -3.42 -0.16 -7.38
N ARG A 158 -3.80 0.74 -8.30
CA ARG A 158 -2.93 1.85 -8.77
C ARG A 158 -2.49 2.77 -7.63
N SER A 159 -3.36 3.06 -6.67
CA SER A 159 -3.02 3.85 -5.48
C SER A 159 -1.99 3.14 -4.60
N ILE A 160 -2.15 1.85 -4.36
CA ILE A 160 -1.18 1.05 -3.59
C ILE A 160 0.18 1.05 -4.30
N HIS A 161 0.20 0.82 -5.62
CA HIS A 161 1.44 0.86 -6.40
C HIS A 161 2.22 2.17 -6.22
N TRP A 162 1.55 3.33 -6.37
CA TRP A 162 2.17 4.63 -6.11
C TRP A 162 2.59 4.83 -4.64
N SER A 163 1.78 4.34 -3.68
CA SER A 163 2.11 4.36 -2.24
C SER A 163 3.35 3.51 -1.92
N ARG A 164 3.52 2.38 -2.60
CA ARG A 164 4.67 1.48 -2.48
C ARG A 164 5.94 2.14 -3.02
N ASN A 165 5.87 2.70 -4.23
CA ASN A 165 6.96 3.49 -4.81
C ASN A 165 7.36 4.67 -3.90
N ALA A 166 6.38 5.35 -3.30
CA ALA A 166 6.62 6.42 -2.33
C ALA A 166 7.39 5.97 -1.08
N ARG A 167 7.20 4.73 -0.60
CA ARG A 167 7.95 4.18 0.55
C ARG A 167 9.40 3.85 0.22
N TRP A 168 9.69 3.52 -1.04
CA TRP A 168 11.04 3.17 -1.52
C TRP A 168 11.88 4.38 -1.93
N GLU A 169 11.22 5.50 -2.21
CA GLU A 169 11.85 6.72 -2.68
C GLU A 169 12.65 7.43 -1.57
N LYS A 170 13.95 7.66 -1.82
CA LYS A 170 14.89 8.30 -0.87
C LYS A 170 14.68 9.82 -0.80
N SER A 171 14.27 10.44 -1.89
CA SER A 171 13.98 11.88 -1.95
C SER A 171 12.63 12.17 -1.31
N MET A 172 12.61 12.89 -0.19
CA MET A 172 11.36 13.27 0.48
C MET A 172 10.39 14.04 -0.45
N HIS A 173 10.92 14.75 -1.45
CA HIS A 173 10.14 15.44 -2.50
C HIS A 173 9.42 14.47 -3.44
N LEU A 174 10.14 13.51 -4.04
CA LEU A 174 9.55 12.50 -4.93
C LEU A 174 8.64 11.55 -4.14
N SER A 175 9.03 11.21 -2.91
CA SER A 175 8.22 10.43 -1.97
C SER A 175 6.90 11.15 -1.65
N LEU A 176 6.90 12.48 -1.47
CA LEU A 176 5.68 13.28 -1.32
C LEU A 176 4.83 13.29 -2.61
N LEU A 177 5.48 13.49 -3.77
CA LEU A 177 4.82 13.51 -5.08
C LEU A 177 4.13 12.17 -5.40
N TYR A 178 4.79 11.03 -5.16
CA TYR A 178 4.21 9.70 -5.35
C TYR A 178 3.04 9.44 -4.39
N ARG A 179 3.07 9.94 -3.15
CA ARG A 179 1.87 9.91 -2.27
C ARG A 179 0.72 10.74 -2.83
N TRP A 180 1.00 11.87 -3.50
CA TRP A 180 -0.05 12.65 -4.16
C TRP A 180 -0.64 11.89 -5.36
N PHE A 181 0.18 11.29 -6.21
CA PHE A 181 -0.28 10.44 -7.32
C PHE A 181 -1.11 9.23 -6.82
N ALA A 182 -0.76 8.68 -5.66
CA ALA A 182 -1.56 7.64 -5.01
C ALA A 182 -2.96 8.13 -4.60
N VAL A 183 -3.11 9.39 -4.16
CA VAL A 183 -4.43 10.00 -3.87
C VAL A 183 -5.17 10.37 -5.17
N GLU A 184 -4.49 10.89 -6.18
CA GLU A 184 -5.08 11.16 -7.51
C GLU A 184 -5.64 9.87 -8.13
N ALA A 185 -4.91 8.74 -8.04
CA ALA A 185 -5.36 7.45 -8.54
C ALA A 185 -6.70 6.99 -7.94
N LEU A 186 -6.94 7.25 -6.64
CA LEU A 186 -8.20 6.91 -5.97
C LEU A 186 -9.37 7.77 -6.46
N PHE A 187 -9.21 9.10 -6.47
CA PHE A 187 -10.36 10.02 -6.47
C PHE A 187 -10.52 10.87 -7.72
N LYS A 188 -9.51 10.96 -8.59
CA LYS A 188 -9.52 11.81 -9.77
C LYS A 188 -10.25 11.14 -10.93
N LEU A 189 -11.42 11.64 -11.31
CA LEU A 189 -12.15 11.17 -12.50
C LEU A 189 -11.69 11.93 -13.75
N ASN A 190 -11.62 13.26 -13.67
CA ASN A 190 -11.22 14.15 -14.76
C ASN A 190 -10.01 15.00 -14.37
N GLU A 191 -9.41 15.70 -15.34
CA GLU A 191 -8.26 16.59 -15.07
C GLU A 191 -8.58 17.71 -14.05
N ASN A 192 -9.84 18.17 -14.05
CA ASN A 192 -10.36 19.24 -13.19
C ASN A 192 -10.89 18.76 -11.82
N ASP A 193 -10.84 17.46 -11.50
CA ASP A 193 -11.34 16.93 -10.22
C ASP A 193 -10.44 17.36 -9.05
N ASP A 194 -11.01 18.05 -8.05
CA ASP A 194 -10.31 18.40 -6.81
C ASP A 194 -10.25 17.23 -5.81
N VAL A 195 -9.07 16.62 -5.69
CA VAL A 195 -8.81 15.55 -4.72
C VAL A 195 -8.49 16.07 -3.31
N THR A 196 -8.31 17.38 -3.12
CA THR A 196 -8.14 18.00 -1.80
C THR A 196 -9.35 17.72 -0.90
N SER A 197 -10.56 17.80 -1.44
CA SER A 197 -11.80 17.63 -0.66
C SER A 197 -11.96 16.24 0.00
N PRO A 198 -11.84 15.09 -0.72
CA PRO A 198 -11.85 13.77 -0.08
C PRO A 198 -10.62 13.51 0.81
N LEU A 199 -9.44 14.04 0.47
CA LEU A 199 -8.25 13.94 1.32
C LEU A 199 -8.44 14.64 2.68
N MET A 200 -8.99 15.86 2.68
CA MET A 200 -9.33 16.60 3.90
C MET A 200 -10.32 15.83 4.78
N GLN A 201 -11.32 15.20 4.17
CA GLN A 201 -12.28 14.38 4.90
C GLN A 201 -11.60 13.22 5.65
N PHE A 202 -10.77 12.42 4.99
CA PHE A 202 -10.10 11.29 5.66
C PHE A 202 -8.96 11.72 6.60
N LEU A 203 -8.48 12.97 6.48
CA LEU A 203 -7.69 13.63 7.53
C LEU A 203 -8.52 14.09 8.75
N GLY A 204 -9.85 13.99 8.71
CA GLY A 204 -10.74 14.34 9.82
C GLY A 204 -11.43 15.69 9.68
N PHE A 205 -11.26 16.39 8.56
CA PHE A 205 -11.84 17.71 8.29
C PHE A 205 -12.84 17.65 7.12
N PRO A 206 -14.01 17.01 7.29
CA PRO A 206 -15.02 16.90 6.23
C PRO A 206 -15.55 18.27 5.81
N GLY A 207 -15.54 18.52 4.49
CA GLY A 207 -16.19 19.69 3.88
C GLY A 207 -17.71 19.57 3.84
N ASN A 208 -18.38 20.69 3.56
CA ASN A 208 -19.85 20.83 3.67
C ASN A 208 -20.67 19.78 2.89
N ALA A 209 -20.17 19.32 1.74
CA ALA A 209 -20.84 18.28 0.95
C ALA A 209 -20.84 16.91 1.66
N TYR A 210 -19.70 16.52 2.24
CA TYR A 210 -19.51 15.23 2.89
C TYR A 210 -20.05 15.20 4.33
N SER A 211 -20.07 16.35 5.02
CA SER A 211 -20.64 16.46 6.38
C SER A 211 -22.16 16.25 6.44
N LYS A 212 -22.87 16.19 5.29
CA LYS A 212 -24.30 15.88 5.22
C LYS A 212 -24.61 14.47 5.76
N TYR A 213 -23.67 13.53 5.60
CA TYR A 213 -23.82 12.12 5.97
C TYR A 213 -22.93 11.74 7.17
N ILE A 214 -22.64 12.71 8.04
CA ILE A 214 -21.91 12.52 9.30
C ILE A 214 -22.80 13.03 10.43
N SER A 215 -22.90 12.29 11.55
CA SER A 215 -23.74 12.70 12.67
C SER A 215 -23.32 14.06 13.24
N ARG A 216 -24.32 14.84 13.66
CA ARG A 216 -24.09 16.14 14.28
C ARG A 216 -23.35 16.02 15.60
N ASP A 217 -23.43 14.87 16.27
CA ASP A 217 -22.82 14.70 17.59
C ASP A 217 -21.31 14.41 17.48
N LEU A 218 -20.88 13.60 16.50
CA LEU A 218 -19.45 13.46 16.17
C LEU A 218 -18.84 14.81 15.73
N LEU A 219 -19.56 15.57 14.89
CA LEU A 219 -19.10 16.90 14.46
C LEU A 219 -19.01 17.90 15.64
N LYS A 220 -19.93 17.83 16.61
CA LYS A 220 -19.86 18.63 17.85
C LYS A 220 -18.70 18.17 18.74
N GLN A 221 -18.48 16.87 18.91
CA GLN A 221 -17.38 16.31 19.71
C GLN A 221 -16.03 16.84 19.21
N LEU A 222 -15.74 16.67 17.91
CA LEU A 222 -14.56 17.22 17.29
C LEU A 222 -14.44 18.75 17.52
N SER A 223 -15.53 19.50 17.36
CA SER A 223 -15.56 20.95 17.59
C SER A 223 -15.55 21.41 19.06
N LYS A 224 -15.54 20.51 20.06
CA LYS A 224 -15.21 20.88 21.45
C LYS A 224 -13.73 21.23 21.60
N ASP A 225 -12.88 20.62 20.79
CA ASP A 225 -11.45 20.91 20.78
C ASP A 225 -11.16 22.25 20.06
N THR A 226 -10.39 23.10 20.73
CA THR A 226 -10.07 24.45 20.26
C THR A 226 -9.06 24.43 19.11
N SER A 227 -8.08 23.53 19.17
CA SER A 227 -7.09 23.33 18.10
C SER A 227 -7.73 22.74 16.85
N TYR A 228 -8.60 21.75 16.95
CA TYR A 228 -9.40 21.25 15.83
C TYR A 228 -10.21 22.37 15.19
N SER A 229 -10.87 23.21 15.98
CA SER A 229 -11.68 24.33 15.48
C SER A 229 -10.86 25.44 14.81
N LYS A 230 -9.60 25.63 15.22
CA LYS A 230 -8.58 26.44 14.52
C LYS A 230 -8.19 25.78 13.20
N TRP A 231 -7.74 24.52 13.24
CA TRP A 231 -7.24 23.80 12.07
C TRP A 231 -8.30 23.56 11.00
N LYS A 232 -9.56 23.34 11.37
CA LYS A 232 -10.68 23.23 10.42
C LYS A 232 -10.81 24.45 9.49
N LYS A 233 -10.39 25.64 9.91
CA LYS A 233 -10.36 26.86 9.08
C LYS A 233 -9.13 26.95 8.17
N GLN A 234 -8.02 26.31 8.56
CA GLN A 234 -6.71 26.42 7.90
C GLN A 234 -6.36 25.19 7.05
N MET A 235 -6.99 24.04 7.30
CA MET A 235 -6.64 22.75 6.69
C MET A 235 -6.69 22.78 5.16
N LYS A 236 -7.65 23.52 4.58
CA LYS A 236 -7.69 23.70 3.12
C LYS A 236 -6.42 24.35 2.57
N VAL A 237 -5.91 25.39 3.23
CA VAL A 237 -4.65 26.06 2.85
C VAL A 237 -3.46 25.09 2.98
N VAL A 238 -3.45 24.26 4.03
CA VAL A 238 -2.40 23.25 4.23
C VAL A 238 -2.42 22.18 3.14
N VAL A 239 -3.59 21.69 2.70
CA VAL A 239 -3.66 20.69 1.61
C VAL A 239 -3.44 21.33 0.24
N ASP A 240 -3.95 22.54 0.00
CA ASP A 240 -3.71 23.26 -1.26
C ASP A 240 -2.21 23.55 -1.47
N LYS A 241 -1.41 23.84 -0.42
CA LYS A 241 0.07 23.88 -0.50
C LYS A 241 0.66 22.59 -1.09
N ILE A 242 0.14 21.41 -0.75
CA ILE A 242 0.63 20.11 -1.26
C ILE A 242 0.28 19.96 -2.75
N ARG A 243 -0.93 20.38 -3.14
CA ARG A 243 -1.36 20.40 -4.54
C ARG A 243 -0.49 21.33 -5.37
N ASP A 244 -0.19 22.52 -4.85
CA ASP A 244 0.60 23.54 -5.54
C ASP A 244 2.07 23.08 -5.66
N PHE A 245 2.64 22.46 -4.62
CA PHE A 245 3.92 21.74 -4.69
C PHE A 245 3.96 20.67 -5.79
N ARG A 246 2.90 19.85 -5.91
CA ARG A 246 2.79 18.84 -6.98
C ARG A 246 2.72 19.50 -8.36
N ASN A 247 1.94 20.56 -8.53
CA ASN A 247 1.82 21.26 -9.80
C ASN A 247 3.14 21.91 -10.24
N ALA A 248 3.83 22.60 -9.32
CA ALA A 248 5.17 23.15 -9.59
C ALA A 248 6.17 22.05 -9.98
N SER A 249 6.21 20.95 -9.20
CA SER A 249 7.13 19.83 -9.44
C SER A 249 6.90 19.15 -10.80
N VAL A 250 5.64 18.99 -11.23
CA VAL A 250 5.27 18.35 -12.51
C VAL A 250 5.54 19.26 -13.71
N HIS A 251 5.29 20.57 -13.60
CA HIS A 251 5.36 21.48 -14.75
C HIS A 251 6.68 22.24 -14.89
N SER A 252 7.48 22.40 -13.83
CA SER A 252 8.72 23.21 -13.85
C SER A 252 9.97 22.44 -13.42
N GLY A 253 9.82 21.18 -13.00
CA GLY A 253 10.87 20.43 -12.32
C GLY A 253 11.10 20.96 -10.89
N PHE A 254 11.51 20.08 -9.99
CA PHE A 254 11.70 20.46 -8.59
C PHE A 254 12.93 21.36 -8.38
N ARG A 255 12.75 22.52 -7.73
CA ARG A 255 13.85 23.37 -7.24
C ARG A 255 13.85 23.39 -5.72
N SER A 256 15.03 23.24 -5.12
CA SER A 256 15.24 23.16 -3.65
C SER A 256 14.86 24.42 -2.86
N ILE A 257 14.39 25.47 -3.55
CA ILE A 257 14.01 26.77 -2.99
C ILE A 257 12.48 26.86 -2.78
N ASP A 258 11.70 26.01 -3.45
CA ASP A 258 10.24 26.16 -3.56
C ASP A 258 9.46 25.67 -2.32
N CYS A 259 10.11 24.96 -1.39
CA CYS A 259 9.48 24.44 -0.17
C CYS A 259 10.51 24.35 0.96
N THR A 260 10.14 24.78 2.18
CA THR A 260 11.03 24.64 3.34
C THR A 260 11.14 23.16 3.77
N PRO A 261 12.25 22.72 4.39
CA PRO A 261 12.36 21.37 4.92
C PRO A 261 11.27 21.02 5.94
N ASP A 262 10.72 22.01 6.65
CA ASP A 262 9.67 21.83 7.65
C ASP A 262 8.28 21.72 7.02
N ASP A 263 7.94 22.59 6.04
CA ASP A 263 6.73 22.40 5.23
C ASP A 263 6.74 21.02 4.58
N LEU A 264 7.87 20.60 4.00
CA LEU A 264 8.01 19.30 3.36
C LEU A 264 7.86 18.12 4.32
N ARG A 265 8.42 18.22 5.55
CA ARG A 265 8.23 17.22 6.61
C ARG A 265 6.75 17.10 7.02
N LEU A 266 6.09 18.23 7.23
CA LEU A 266 4.66 18.27 7.57
C LEU A 266 3.80 17.68 6.46
N CYS A 267 4.02 18.12 5.22
CA CYS A 267 3.32 17.61 4.04
C CYS A 267 3.54 16.11 3.87
N GLY A 268 4.78 15.63 4.06
CA GLY A 268 5.12 14.20 4.04
C GLY A 268 4.34 13.39 5.08
N ARG A 269 4.25 13.86 6.32
CA ARG A 269 3.50 13.19 7.40
C ARG A 269 2.00 13.21 7.16
N LEU A 270 1.43 14.37 6.83
CA LEU A 270 0.01 14.51 6.51
C LEU A 270 -0.38 13.63 5.31
N MET A 271 0.43 13.58 4.25
CA MET A 271 0.18 12.70 3.11
C MET A 271 0.35 11.23 3.46
N SER A 272 1.29 10.85 4.32
CA SER A 272 1.47 9.46 4.74
C SER A 272 0.24 8.94 5.49
N VAL A 273 -0.25 9.70 6.47
CA VAL A 273 -1.45 9.32 7.24
C VAL A 273 -2.72 9.47 6.40
N GLY A 274 -2.86 10.58 5.67
CA GLY A 274 -4.01 10.85 4.80
C GLY A 274 -4.18 9.80 3.71
N LEU A 275 -3.12 9.42 2.99
CA LEU A 275 -3.15 8.37 1.99
C LEU A 275 -3.56 7.02 2.58
N SER A 276 -2.96 6.61 3.70
CA SER A 276 -3.30 5.37 4.39
C SER A 276 -4.79 5.30 4.76
N ARG A 277 -5.35 6.40 5.29
CA ARG A 277 -6.77 6.49 5.62
C ARG A 277 -7.68 6.52 4.39
N CYS A 278 -7.28 7.19 3.31
CA CYS A 278 -8.00 7.15 2.03
C CYS A 278 -8.02 5.74 1.44
N GLN A 279 -6.89 5.03 1.47
CA GLN A 279 -6.79 3.65 1.03
C GLN A 279 -7.68 2.73 1.88
N GLY A 280 -7.58 2.78 3.22
CA GLY A 280 -8.43 1.97 4.10
C GLY A 280 -9.93 2.25 3.96
N ALA A 281 -10.33 3.49 3.69
CA ALA A 281 -11.72 3.84 3.39
C ALA A 281 -12.19 3.25 2.06
N VAL A 282 -11.40 3.37 0.99
CA VAL A 282 -11.71 2.77 -0.32
C VAL A 282 -11.74 1.24 -0.23
N GLN A 283 -10.81 0.63 0.50
CA GLN A 283 -10.78 -0.80 0.80
C GLN A 283 -12.10 -1.24 1.45
N THR A 284 -12.56 -0.49 2.46
CA THR A 284 -13.84 -0.74 3.14
C THR A 284 -15.02 -0.59 2.18
N GLY A 285 -14.99 0.39 1.27
CA GLY A 285 -15.99 0.53 0.20
C GLY A 285 -16.06 -0.69 -0.72
N ILE A 286 -14.92 -1.15 -1.25
CA ILE A 286 -14.85 -2.32 -2.14
C ILE A 286 -15.32 -3.61 -1.44
N LEU A 287 -14.96 -3.79 -0.18
CA LEU A 287 -15.39 -4.95 0.62
C LEU A 287 -16.91 -4.97 0.82
N ASN A 288 -17.52 -3.80 1.02
CA ASN A 288 -18.98 -3.59 1.07
C ASN A 288 -19.65 -3.57 -0.33
N GLY A 289 -18.91 -3.82 -1.41
CA GLY A 289 -19.45 -4.05 -2.75
C GLY A 289 -19.48 -2.83 -3.68
N LEU A 290 -18.96 -1.67 -3.26
CA LEU A 290 -18.89 -0.49 -4.12
C LEU A 290 -17.89 -0.71 -5.26
N LYS A 291 -18.27 -0.34 -6.49
CA LYS A 291 -17.51 -0.64 -7.72
C LYS A 291 -16.92 0.58 -8.42
N THR A 292 -17.40 1.79 -8.13
CA THR A 292 -16.98 3.01 -8.84
C THR A 292 -16.65 4.18 -7.89
N VAL A 293 -15.86 5.15 -8.37
CA VAL A 293 -15.53 6.35 -7.57
C VAL A 293 -16.74 7.27 -7.29
N PRO A 294 -17.69 7.53 -8.21
CA PRO A 294 -18.88 8.32 -7.91
C PRO A 294 -19.70 7.70 -6.76
N GLU A 295 -19.98 6.40 -6.85
CA GLU A 295 -20.64 5.61 -5.81
C GLU A 295 -19.88 5.68 -4.47
N PHE A 296 -18.55 5.50 -4.47
CA PHE A 296 -17.75 5.70 -3.26
C PHE A 296 -17.88 7.11 -2.68
N LYS A 297 -17.88 8.16 -3.52
CA LYS A 297 -18.01 9.56 -3.07
C LYS A 297 -19.38 9.84 -2.43
N GLU A 298 -20.44 9.14 -2.81
CA GLU A 298 -21.76 9.23 -2.15
C GLU A 298 -21.74 8.69 -0.72
N TYR A 299 -21.10 7.53 -0.50
CA TYR A 299 -21.02 6.89 0.82
C TYR A 299 -19.83 7.35 1.67
N ALA A 300 -18.91 8.15 1.14
CA ALA A 300 -17.67 8.55 1.82
C ALA A 300 -17.90 9.13 3.23
N GLY A 301 -18.94 9.93 3.42
CA GLY A 301 -19.33 10.50 4.73
C GLY A 301 -19.60 9.42 5.79
N LEU A 302 -20.42 8.44 5.43
CA LEU A 302 -20.77 7.30 6.28
C LEU A 302 -19.56 6.37 6.52
N ILE A 303 -18.75 6.13 5.49
CA ILE A 303 -17.51 5.33 5.60
C ILE A 303 -16.52 6.02 6.55
N PHE A 304 -16.41 7.35 6.51
CA PHE A 304 -15.58 8.12 7.44
C PHE A 304 -16.07 8.01 8.88
N GLU A 305 -17.37 8.19 9.14
CA GLU A 305 -17.96 8.13 10.48
C GLU A 305 -17.85 6.73 11.11
N ASN A 306 -18.07 5.67 10.33
CA ASN A 306 -18.00 4.29 10.79
C ASN A 306 -16.57 3.78 11.09
N ARG A 307 -15.54 4.61 10.97
CA ARG A 307 -14.16 4.23 11.35
C ARG A 307 -14.07 4.13 12.89
N PRO A 308 -13.30 3.16 13.43
CA PRO A 308 -13.04 3.10 14.87
C PRO A 308 -12.39 4.40 15.39
N ASN A 309 -12.95 4.97 16.45
CA ASN A 309 -12.40 6.11 17.18
C ASN A 309 -12.02 7.34 16.32
N VAL A 310 -12.92 7.81 15.45
CA VAL A 310 -12.70 9.02 14.61
C VAL A 310 -12.26 10.24 15.43
N GLU A 311 -12.85 10.46 16.60
CA GLU A 311 -12.52 11.59 17.48
C GLU A 311 -11.05 11.52 17.94
N GLY A 312 -10.64 10.41 18.56
CA GLY A 312 -9.26 10.21 19.03
C GLY A 312 -8.23 10.13 17.90
N ASP A 313 -8.57 9.54 16.76
CA ASP A 313 -7.70 9.49 15.57
C ASP A 313 -7.52 10.87 14.91
N THR A 314 -8.56 11.71 14.91
CA THR A 314 -8.50 13.06 14.33
C THR A 314 -7.74 14.02 15.25
N ILE A 315 -8.13 14.09 16.53
CA ILE A 315 -7.52 15.01 17.50
C ILE A 315 -6.13 14.51 17.90
N GLY A 316 -6.03 13.27 18.38
CA GLY A 316 -4.80 12.69 18.91
C GLY A 316 -3.70 12.46 17.87
N THR A 317 -4.03 12.36 16.58
CA THR A 317 -3.03 12.20 15.51
C THR A 317 -2.90 13.45 14.64
N ILE A 318 -3.95 13.89 13.95
CA ILE A 318 -3.81 14.95 12.93
C ILE A 318 -3.70 16.33 13.55
N VAL A 319 -4.56 16.67 14.51
CA VAL A 319 -4.46 17.94 15.23
C VAL A 319 -3.13 18.01 16.00
N HIS A 320 -2.69 16.91 16.63
CA HIS A 320 -1.37 16.82 17.25
C HIS A 320 -0.22 17.07 16.25
N ILE A 321 -0.22 16.42 15.07
CA ILE A 321 0.78 16.67 14.01
C ILE A 321 0.79 18.15 13.63
N LEU A 322 -0.38 18.73 13.36
CA LEU A 322 -0.51 20.13 12.94
C LEU A 322 -0.02 21.10 14.03
N ASP A 323 -0.36 20.90 15.30
CA ASP A 323 0.10 21.80 16.36
C ASP A 323 1.60 21.70 16.65
N HIS A 324 2.24 20.54 16.47
CA HIS A 324 3.61 20.31 16.94
C HIS A 324 4.69 20.32 15.84
N ASP A 325 4.37 19.94 14.60
CA ASP A 325 5.36 19.92 13.51
C ASP A 325 5.65 21.31 12.91
N HIS A 326 4.92 22.35 13.33
CA HIS A 326 5.25 23.75 13.02
C HIS A 326 6.27 24.40 13.97
N LEU A 327 6.61 23.79 15.11
CA LEU A 327 7.12 24.54 16.27
C LEU A 327 8.60 24.35 16.67
N LYS A 328 9.43 23.60 15.94
CA LYS A 328 10.79 23.28 16.43
C LYS A 328 11.91 24.30 16.15
N HIS A 329 11.76 25.23 15.20
CA HIS A 329 12.80 26.25 14.94
C HIS A 329 12.28 27.69 14.77
N ALA A 330 11.16 28.03 15.42
CA ALA A 330 10.75 29.42 15.66
C ALA A 330 11.43 30.05 16.90
N GLN A 331 12.40 29.35 17.51
CA GLN A 331 13.29 29.91 18.54
C GLN A 331 14.66 30.24 17.92
N THR A 332 14.73 31.43 17.31
CA THR A 332 15.97 32.16 17.18
C THR A 332 16.38 32.64 18.57
N THR A 333 17.24 31.89 19.26
CA THR A 333 18.00 32.40 20.40
C THR A 333 19.47 32.41 20.04
N TYR A 334 19.97 33.64 19.88
CA TYR A 334 21.37 34.03 19.79
C TYR A 334 22.29 33.18 20.67
N PHE A 335 23.44 32.79 20.09
CA PHE A 335 24.75 33.20 20.58
C PHE A 335 25.67 33.47 19.39
#